data_AF-A0A6M3JQ88-F1
#
_entry.id   AF-A0A6M3JQ88-F1
#
_cell.length_a   1.000
_cell.length_b   1.000
_cell.length_c   1.000
_cell.angle_alpha   90.00
_cell.angle_beta   90.00
_cell.angle_gamma   90.00
#
_symmetry.space_group_name_H-M   'P 1'
#
loop_
_entity.id
_entity.type
_entity.pdbx_description
1 polymer ?
#
loop_
_entity_poly.entity_id
_entity_poly.type
_entity_poly.pdbx_seq_one_letter_code
_entity_poly.pdbx_strand_id
1 'polypeptide(L)' 'MPRHLPQTPTNYDNWRKLLFKRDNYTCQDCGNKAKTLHAHHIMRYIHYENLRYKLDNGKTLCVNCHKQYHKKGL' A
#
# COMPACT_ATOMS: atom_id res chain seq x y z
N MET A 1 -14.04 -16.06 -17.91
CA MET A 1 -14.63 -14.74 -17.62
C MET A 1 -13.69 -14.02 -16.66
N PRO A 2 -13.01 -12.94 -17.07
CA PRO A 2 -11.96 -12.35 -16.25
C PRO A 2 -12.60 -11.73 -14.99
N ARG A 3 -12.07 -12.13 -13.83
CA ARG A 3 -12.40 -11.56 -12.52
C ARG A 3 -12.44 -10.04 -12.64
N HIS A 4 -13.61 -9.44 -12.49
CA HIS A 4 -13.77 -7.99 -12.40
C HIS A 4 -12.81 -7.47 -11.32
N LEU A 5 -11.72 -6.82 -11.75
CA LEU A 5 -10.84 -6.09 -10.86
C LEU A 5 -11.71 -5.06 -10.14
N PRO A 6 -11.80 -5.11 -8.80
CA PRO A 6 -12.59 -4.13 -8.08
C PRO A 6 -12.01 -2.76 -8.41
N GLN A 7 -12.90 -1.89 -8.88
CA GLN A 7 -12.69 -0.50 -9.28
C GLN A 7 -11.40 0.08 -8.71
N THR A 8 -10.45 0.41 -9.59
CA THR A 8 -9.22 1.09 -9.19
C THR A 8 -9.60 2.31 -8.37
N PRO A 9 -9.20 2.40 -7.08
CA PRO A 9 -9.59 3.52 -6.25
C PRO A 9 -9.13 4.81 -6.92
N THR A 10 -10.04 5.76 -7.08
CA THR A 10 -9.74 7.03 -7.78
C THR A 10 -9.06 8.05 -6.87
N ASN A 11 -8.99 7.77 -5.57
CA ASN A 11 -8.35 8.63 -4.58
C ASN A 11 -7.55 7.81 -3.56
N TYR A 12 -6.52 8.45 -3.00
CA TYR A 12 -5.58 7.89 -2.03
C TYR A 12 -6.26 7.30 -0.79
N ASP A 13 -7.31 7.92 -0.26
CA ASP A 13 -8.00 7.44 0.94
C ASP A 13 -8.66 6.07 0.75
N ASN A 14 -9.31 5.86 -0.40
CA ASN A 14 -9.93 4.58 -0.72
C ASN A 14 -8.86 3.52 -1.00
N TRP A 15 -7.79 3.89 -1.72
CA TRP A 15 -6.66 3.00 -1.96
C TRP A 15 -6.03 2.53 -0.64
N ARG A 16 -5.74 3.45 0.27
CA ARG A 16 -5.21 3.16 1.61
C ARG A 16 -6.14 2.24 2.40
N LYS A 17 -7.45 2.51 2.42
CA LYS A 17 -8.44 1.65 3.10
C LYS A 17 -8.47 0.24 2.52
N LEU A 18 -8.44 0.11 1.19
CA LEU A 18 -8.46 -1.18 0.51
C LEU A 18 -7.19 -2.00 0.79
N LEU A 19 -6.02 -1.36 0.81
CA LEU A 19 -4.77 -2.03 1.22
C LEU A 19 -4.85 -2.56 2.64
N PHE A 20 -5.30 -1.73 3.59
CA PHE A 20 -5.40 -2.15 4.98
C PHE A 20 -6.41 -3.28 5.16
N LYS A 21 -7.54 -3.22 4.43
CA LYS A 21 -8.53 -4.30 4.44
C LYS A 21 -7.98 -5.60 3.83
N ARG A 22 -7.31 -5.52 2.68
CA ARG A 22 -6.63 -6.67 2.03
C ARG A 22 -5.63 -7.32 2.97
N ASP A 23 -4.84 -6.50 3.64
CA ASP A 23 -3.73 -6.93 4.50
C ASP A 23 -4.18 -7.22 5.94
N ASN A 24 -5.49 -7.24 6.20
CA ASN A 24 -6.08 -7.44 7.53
C ASN A 24 -5.42 -6.57 8.62
N TYR A 25 -5.19 -5.30 8.30
CA TYR A 25 -4.52 -4.31 9.17
C TYR A 25 -3.19 -4.81 9.74
N THR A 26 -2.43 -5.57 8.93
CA THR A 26 -1.19 -6.20 9.33
C THR A 26 -0.04 -5.73 8.45
N CYS A 27 1.09 -5.37 9.07
CA CYS A 27 2.30 -5.02 8.34
C CYS A 27 2.76 -6.19 7.47
N GLN A 28 2.91 -5.97 6.17
CA GLN A 28 3.30 -7.02 5.20
C GLN A 28 4.80 -7.31 5.17
N ASP A 29 5.59 -6.61 5.99
CA ASP A 29 7.05 -6.78 6.06
C ASP A 29 7.47 -7.54 7.33
N CYS A 30 6.83 -7.23 8.47
CA CYS A 30 7.14 -7.86 9.75
C CYS A 30 5.99 -8.63 10.40
N GLY A 31 4.79 -8.65 9.79
CA GLY A 31 3.62 -9.36 10.32
C GLY A 31 2.95 -8.72 11.54
N ASN A 32 3.46 -7.59 12.04
CA ASN A 32 2.90 -6.95 13.23
C ASN A 32 1.62 -6.16 12.93
N LYS A 33 0.62 -6.29 13.80
CA LYS A 33 -0.58 -5.45 13.85
C LYS A 33 -0.27 -4.18 14.64
N ALA A 34 0.19 -3.15 13.93
CA ALA A 34 0.49 -1.86 14.54
C ALA A 34 -0.78 -0.99 14.66
N LYS A 35 -0.86 -0.17 15.72
CA LYS A 35 -1.91 0.86 15.86
C LYS A 35 -1.87 1.87 14.70
N THR A 36 -0.68 2.15 14.18
CA THR A 36 -0.45 3.09 13.08
C THR A 36 0.16 2.36 11.89
N LEU A 37 -0.57 2.40 10.76
CA LEU A 37 -0.17 1.81 9.49
C LEU A 37 -0.08 2.89 8.40
N HIS A 38 0.86 2.66 7.49
CA HIS A 38 1.12 3.48 6.32
C HIS A 38 0.95 2.63 5.05
N ALA A 39 0.40 3.26 4.02
CA ALA A 39 0.34 2.67 2.69
C ALA A 39 1.57 3.16 1.91
N HIS A 40 2.50 2.25 1.65
CA HIS A 40 3.72 2.53 0.90
C HIS A 40 3.51 2.21 -0.57
N HIS A 41 3.91 3.12 -1.46
CA HIS A 41 3.95 2.86 -2.89
C HIS A 41 5.25 2.14 -3.23
N ILE A 42 5.17 0.96 -3.84
CA ILE A 42 6.35 0.17 -4.24
C ILE A 42 7.04 0.84 -5.44
N MET A 43 6.26 1.28 -6.43
CA MET A 43 6.71 2.08 -7.55
C MET A 43 6.43 3.55 -7.28
N ARG A 44 7.41 4.40 -7.60
CA ARG A 44 7.38 5.84 -7.33
C ARG A 44 6.13 6.50 -7.89
N TYR A 45 5.41 7.22 -7.03
CA TYR A 45 4.18 7.93 -7.35
C TYR A 45 4.32 8.91 -8.53
N ILE A 46 5.48 9.57 -8.65
CA ILE A 46 5.75 10.59 -9.68
C ILE A 46 5.96 9.96 -11.06
N HIS A 47 6.57 8.77 -11.14
CA HIS A 47 6.95 8.16 -12.42
C HIS A 47 5.86 7.23 -12.99
N TYR A 48 4.92 6.76 -12.17
CA TYR A 48 3.97 5.72 -12.54
C TYR A 48 2.53 6.11 -12.20
N GLU A 49 1.99 7.08 -12.93
CA GLU A 49 0.65 7.64 -12.68
C GLU A 49 -0.46 6.58 -12.75
N ASN A 50 -0.34 5.67 -13.73
CA ASN A 50 -1.25 4.55 -13.94
C ASN A 50 -1.15 3.45 -12.85
N LEU A 51 -0.12 3.48 -11.99
CA LEU A 51 0.07 2.53 -10.90
C LEU A 51 -0.26 3.09 -9.53
N ARG A 52 -0.47 4.41 -9.39
CA ARG A 52 -0.66 5.11 -8.09
C ARG A 52 -1.66 4.40 -7.19
N TYR A 53 -2.77 3.97 -7.77
CA TYR A 53 -3.87 3.37 -7.01
C TYR A 53 -4.10 1.89 -7.31
N LYS A 54 -3.15 1.22 -7.97
CA LYS A 54 -3.20 -0.25 -8.06
C LYS A 54 -2.86 -0.83 -6.69
N LEU A 55 -3.65 -1.79 -6.23
CA LEU A 55 -3.38 -2.47 -4.95
C LEU A 55 -2.04 -3.19 -4.97
N ASP A 56 -1.65 -3.73 -6.12
CA ASP A 56 -0.36 -4.42 -6.30
C ASP A 56 0.84 -3.47 -6.20
N ASN A 57 0.62 -2.16 -6.41
CA ASN A 57 1.63 -1.12 -6.21
C ASN A 57 1.65 -0.59 -4.76
N GLY A 58 0.83 -1.17 -3.88
CA GLY A 58 0.67 -0.73 -2.50
C GLY A 58 1.02 -1.82 -1.49
N LYS A 59 1.75 -1.41 -0.45
CA LYS A 59 2.11 -2.29 0.67
C LYS A 59 1.72 -1.64 2.00
N THR A 60 1.03 -2.38 2.85
CA THR A 60 0.74 -1.94 4.23
C THR A 60 1.97 -2.15 5.10
N LEU A 61 2.52 -1.07 5.67
CA LEU A 61 3.69 -1.09 6.54
C LEU A 61 3.40 -0.42 7.88
N CYS A 62 3.99 -0.95 8.95
CA CYS A 62 4.06 -0.22 10.23
C CYS A 62 5.05 0.95 10.12
N VAL A 63 5.00 1.88 11.07
CA VAL A 63 5.88 3.07 11.10
C VAL A 63 7.36 2.69 10.99
N ASN A 64 7.79 1.65 11.70
CA ASN A 64 9.20 1.23 11.73
C ASN A 64 9.66 0.66 10.38
N CYS A 65 8.88 -0.25 9.79
CA CYS A 65 9.18 -0.78 8.45
C CYS A 65 9.10 0.34 7.42
N HIS A 66 8.09 1.21 7.47
CA HIS A 66 7.96 2.31 6.53
C HIS A 66 9.16 3.27 6.55
N LYS A 67 9.66 3.63 7.75
CA LYS A 67 10.89 4.44 7.90
C LYS A 67 12.12 3.74 7.32
N GLN A 68 12.21 2.42 7.42
CA GLN A 68 13.32 1.66 6.85
C GLN A 68 13.33 1.69 5.32
N TYR A 69 12.17 1.66 4.66
CA TYR A 69 12.08 1.82 3.20
C TYR A 69 12.63 3.20 2.77
N HIS A 70 12.14 4.28 3.39
CA HIS A 70 12.65 5.63 3.11
C HIS A 70 14.14 5.80 3.41
N LYS A 71 14.66 5.18 4.47
CA LYS A 71 16.09 5.22 4.81
C LYS A 71 16.96 4.48 3.78
N LYS A 72 16.44 3.40 3.19
CA LYS A 72 17.15 2.61 2.17
C LYS A 72 17.06 3.23 0.77
N GLY A 73 16.34 4.34 0.59
CA GLY A 73 16.08 4.93 -0.72
C GLY A 73 15.18 4.06 -1.61
N LEU A 74 14.40 3.17 -0.99
CA LEU A 74 13.42 2.29 -1.62
C LEU A 74 12.00 2.88 -1.49
#